data_AF-A0A2H0U890-F1
#
_entry.id   AF-A0A2H0U890-F1
#
_cell.length_a   1.000
_cell.length_b   1.000
_cell.length_c   1.000
_cell.angle_alpha   90.00
_cell.angle_beta   90.00
_cell.angle_gamma   90.00
#
_symmetry.space_group_name_H-M   'P 1'
#
loop_
_entity.id
_entity.type
_entity.pdbx_description
1 polymer ?
#
loop_
_entity_poly.entity_id
_entity_poly.type
_entity_poly.pdbx_seq_one_letter_code
_entity_poly.pdbx_strand_id
1 'polypeptide(L)'
;MIPISMRSRPYFYLALGAAVAALPALAGAQTLLNTLALVNTFLNAAIGLMITLAIVVFFWGIIQYLAGGSEKKAEGLQIMLWGVVAIFVMVSIWGIIRLLQSTFRVTSTDPVVPKGIQVTTGVF
;
A
#
# COMPACT_ATOMS: atom_id res chain seq x y z
N MET A 1 33.15 -55.11 25.74
CA MET A 1 33.69 -53.89 25.09
C MET A 1 32.92 -53.72 23.78
N ILE A 2 31.98 -52.77 23.70
CA ILE A 2 31.14 -52.54 22.51
C ILE A 2 31.38 -51.09 22.06
N PRO A 3 31.89 -50.83 20.86
CA PRO A 3 32.12 -49.46 20.39
C PRO A 3 30.79 -48.82 19.96
N ILE A 4 30.46 -47.69 20.57
CA ILE A 4 29.31 -46.85 20.22
C ILE A 4 29.71 -46.05 18.97
N SER A 5 29.12 -46.37 17.83
CA SER A 5 29.35 -45.66 16.57
C SER A 5 28.71 -44.27 16.64
N MET A 6 29.56 -43.25 16.71
CA MET A 6 29.18 -41.83 16.65
C MET A 6 28.77 -41.45 15.21
N ARG A 7 27.53 -41.80 14.80
CA ARG A 7 26.94 -41.33 13.52
C ARG A 7 26.15 -40.03 13.75
N SER A 8 26.80 -39.00 14.29
CA SER A 8 26.17 -37.69 14.47
C SER A 8 26.14 -36.91 13.14
N ARG A 9 25.16 -37.32 12.32
CA ARG A 9 24.24 -36.46 11.55
C ARG A 9 24.84 -35.64 10.40
N PRO A 10 24.98 -36.24 9.19
CA PRO A 10 25.27 -35.50 7.94
C PRO A 10 24.19 -34.47 7.56
N TYR A 11 23.05 -34.48 8.25
CA TYR A 11 21.93 -33.56 8.04
C TYR A 11 22.28 -32.09 8.29
N PHE A 12 23.30 -31.79 9.11
CA PHE A 12 23.71 -30.40 9.38
C PHE A 12 24.29 -29.71 8.13
N TYR A 13 25.16 -30.42 7.39
CA TYR A 13 25.75 -29.90 6.15
C TYR A 13 24.72 -29.76 5.03
N LEU A 14 23.74 -30.66 4.97
CA LEU A 14 22.64 -30.59 4.01
C LEU A 14 21.69 -29.41 4.30
N ALA A 15 21.39 -29.15 5.57
CA ALA A 15 20.57 -28.00 5.97
C ALA A 15 21.26 -26.65 5.66
N LEU A 16 22.58 -26.57 5.85
CA LEU A 16 23.35 -25.37 5.52
C LEU A 16 23.39 -25.12 4.00
N GLY A 17 23.60 -26.17 3.19
CA GLY A 17 23.58 -26.08 1.74
C GLY A 17 22.22 -25.62 1.18
N ALA A 18 21.11 -26.13 1.73
CA ALA A 18 19.76 -25.70 1.37
C ALA A 18 19.49 -24.23 1.74
N ALA A 19 19.99 -23.76 2.90
CA ALA A 19 19.86 -22.38 3.32
C ALA A 19 20.61 -21.41 2.39
N VAL A 20 21.83 -21.76 1.97
CA VAL A 20 22.63 -20.94 1.03
C VAL A 20 21.97 -20.89 -0.35
N ALA A 21 21.41 -22.00 -0.83
CA ALA A 21 20.69 -22.04 -2.11
C ALA A 21 19.40 -21.21 -2.13
N ALA A 22 18.80 -20.94 -0.96
CA ALA A 22 17.61 -20.10 -0.82
C ALA A 22 17.91 -18.59 -0.78
N LEU A 23 19.17 -18.18 -0.57
CA LEU A 23 19.56 -16.76 -0.47
C LEU A 23 19.19 -15.94 -1.72
N PRO A 24 19.42 -16.41 -2.97
CA PRO A 24 19.04 -15.66 -4.16
C PRO A 24 17.53 -15.48 -4.32
N ALA A 25 16.73 -16.48 -3.90
CA ALA A 25 15.28 -16.41 -3.94
C ALA A 25 14.74 -15.35 -2.96
N LEU A 26 15.35 -15.23 -1.78
CA LEU A 26 15.03 -14.19 -0.80
C LEU A 26 15.44 -12.80 -1.29
N ALA A 27 16.60 -12.67 -1.95
CA ALA A 27 17.04 -11.41 -2.56
C ALA A 27 16.09 -10.95 -3.68
N GLY A 28 15.62 -11.87 -4.53
CA GLY A 28 14.62 -11.57 -5.56
C GLY A 28 13.23 -11.22 -5.01
N ALA A 29 12.83 -11.82 -3.89
CA ALA A 29 11.58 -11.45 -3.22
C ALA A 29 11.66 -10.04 -2.60
N GLN A 30 12.80 -9.69 -2.01
CA GLN A 30 13.00 -8.36 -1.43
C GLN A 30 12.94 -7.25 -2.47
N THR A 31 13.49 -7.46 -3.67
CA THR A 31 13.41 -6.47 -4.75
C THR A 31 11.98 -6.26 -5.23
N LEU A 32 11.19 -7.32 -5.37
CA LEU A 32 9.76 -7.22 -5.72
C LEU A 32 8.96 -6.46 -4.66
N LEU A 33 9.15 -6.76 -3.38
CA LEU A 33 8.46 -6.05 -2.30
C LEU A 33 8.87 -4.57 -2.25
N ASN A 34 10.16 -4.28 -2.48
CA ASN A 34 10.66 -2.92 -2.52
C ASN A 34 10.09 -2.12 -3.71
N THR A 35 9.99 -2.73 -4.91
CA THR A 35 9.39 -2.04 -6.08
C THR A 35 7.90 -1.80 -5.88
N LEU A 36 7.15 -2.78 -5.36
CA LEU A 36 5.73 -2.59 -5.02
C LEU A 36 5.53 -1.49 -3.96
N ALA A 37 6.37 -1.45 -2.93
CA ALA A 37 6.30 -0.42 -1.90
C ALA A 37 6.59 0.98 -2.47
N LEU A 38 7.58 1.10 -3.35
CA LEU A 38 7.91 2.35 -4.03
C LEU A 38 6.76 2.83 -4.92
N VAL A 39 6.19 1.92 -5.72
CA VAL A 39 5.02 2.21 -6.56
C VAL A 39 3.83 2.63 -5.70
N ASN A 40 3.52 1.91 -4.63
CA ASN A 40 2.44 2.26 -3.72
C ASN A 40 2.65 3.66 -3.10
N THR A 41 3.88 3.97 -2.69
CA THR A 41 4.22 5.29 -2.14
C THR A 41 4.01 6.39 -3.18
N PHE A 42 4.47 6.18 -4.42
CA PHE A 42 4.30 7.12 -5.52
C PHE A 42 2.82 7.32 -5.89
N LEU A 43 2.04 6.23 -5.99
CA LEU A 43 0.60 6.29 -6.27
C LEU A 43 -0.14 7.05 -5.17
N ASN A 44 0.14 6.77 -3.90
CA ASN A 44 -0.50 7.48 -2.79
C ASN A 44 -0.17 8.98 -2.80
N ALA A 45 1.08 9.34 -3.11
CA ALA A 45 1.46 10.74 -3.27
C ALA A 45 0.76 11.39 -4.47
N ALA A 46 0.67 10.71 -5.61
CA ALA A 46 -0.01 11.20 -6.80
C ALA A 46 -1.52 11.40 -6.56
N ILE A 47 -2.18 10.46 -5.87
CA ILE A 47 -3.59 10.58 -5.48
C ILE A 47 -3.80 11.80 -4.58
N GLY A 48 -2.96 11.98 -3.55
CA GLY A 48 -3.02 13.16 -2.67
C GLY A 48 -2.85 14.48 -3.43
N LEU A 49 -1.93 14.51 -4.40
CA LEU A 49 -1.72 15.66 -5.27
C LEU A 49 -2.96 15.94 -6.14
N MET A 50 -3.55 14.91 -6.74
CA MET A 50 -4.77 15.04 -7.55
C MET A 50 -5.96 15.55 -6.74
N ILE A 51 -6.13 15.10 -5.50
CA ILE A 51 -7.18 15.62 -4.60
C ILE A 51 -6.97 17.11 -4.34
N THR A 52 -5.73 17.50 -4.04
CA THR A 52 -5.39 18.91 -3.79
C THR A 52 -5.69 19.78 -5.01
N LEU A 53 -5.30 19.34 -6.21
CA LEU A 53 -5.58 20.05 -7.46
C LEU A 53 -7.08 20.10 -7.78
N ALA A 54 -7.81 19.00 -7.55
CA ALA A 54 -9.27 18.96 -7.77
C ALA A 54 -9.99 19.99 -6.89
N ILE A 55 -9.58 20.13 -5.63
CA ILE A 55 -10.13 21.15 -4.72
C ILE A 55 -9.84 22.56 -5.24
N VAL A 56 -8.62 22.84 -5.70
CA VAL A 56 -8.25 24.15 -6.26
C VAL A 56 -9.08 24.49 -7.51
N VAL A 57 -9.22 23.54 -8.45
CA VAL A 57 -10.03 23.72 -9.66
C VAL A 57 -11.51 23.90 -9.33
N PHE A 58 -12.02 23.18 -8.33
CA PHE A 58 -13.38 23.34 -7.85
C PHE A 58 -13.63 24.76 -7.32
N PHE A 59 -12.74 25.30 -6.48
CA PHE A 59 -12.83 26.68 -6.00
C PHE A 59 -12.68 27.70 -7.13
N TRP A 60 -11.81 27.46 -8.11
CA TRP A 60 -11.69 28.31 -9.30
C TRP A 60 -13.01 28.40 -10.07
N GLY A 61 -13.70 27.27 -10.26
CA GLY A 61 -15.03 27.23 -10.88
C GLY A 61 -16.07 28.06 -10.11
N ILE A 62 -16.06 28.00 -8.78
CA ILE A 62 -16.94 28.81 -7.92
C ILE A 62 -16.67 30.31 -8.13
N ILE A 63 -15.40 30.71 -8.10
CA ILE A 63 -15.02 32.12 -8.29
C ILE A 63 -15.48 32.61 -9.67
N GLN A 64 -15.27 31.82 -10.73
CA GLN A 64 -15.68 32.17 -12.09
C GLN A 64 -17.21 32.22 -12.25
N TYR A 65 -17.94 31.38 -11.53
CA TYR A 65 -19.41 31.40 -11.51
C TYR A 65 -19.98 32.61 -10.76
N LEU A 66 -19.41 32.97 -9.59
CA LEU A 66 -19.89 34.08 -8.76
C LEU A 66 -19.48 35.45 -9.31
N ALA A 67 -18.24 35.60 -9.77
CA ALA A 67 -17.69 36.86 -10.26
C ALA A 67 -17.94 37.09 -11.76
N GLY A 68 -18.35 36.06 -12.50
CA GLY A 68 -18.60 36.13 -13.93
C GLY A 68 -19.94 36.80 -14.28
N GLY A 69 -19.93 37.64 -15.32
CA GLY A 69 -21.15 38.09 -16.00
C GLY A 69 -21.93 36.94 -16.65
N SER A 70 -23.08 37.23 -17.27
CA SER A 70 -23.99 36.22 -17.86
C SER A 70 -23.29 35.17 -18.74
N GLU A 71 -22.29 35.58 -19.51
CA GLU A 71 -21.55 34.73 -20.44
C GLU A 71 -20.56 33.78 -19.74
N LYS A 72 -19.92 34.24 -18.65
CA LYS A 72 -18.94 33.49 -17.87
C LYS A 72 -19.59 32.54 -16.85
N LYS A 73 -20.86 32.74 -16.53
CA LYS A 73 -21.62 31.90 -15.59
C LYS A 73 -21.82 30.48 -16.11
N ALA A 74 -22.13 30.33 -17.40
CA ALA A 74 -22.32 29.00 -18.00
C ALA A 74 -21.03 28.17 -17.96
N GLU A 75 -19.90 28.82 -18.27
CA GLU A 75 -18.57 28.20 -18.21
C GLU A 75 -18.17 27.84 -16.76
N GLY A 76 -18.39 28.75 -15.81
CA GLY A 76 -18.14 28.50 -14.38
C GLY A 76 -18.98 27.35 -13.82
N LEU A 77 -20.26 27.24 -14.23
CA LEU A 77 -21.12 26.11 -13.87
C LEU A 77 -20.59 24.78 -14.40
N GLN A 78 -20.12 24.75 -15.65
CA GLN A 78 -19.56 23.55 -16.24
C GLN A 78 -18.30 23.10 -15.49
N ILE A 79 -17.38 24.01 -15.20
CA ILE A 79 -16.15 23.72 -14.43
C ILE A 79 -16.51 23.24 -13.02
N MET A 80 -17.48 23.89 -12.36
CA MET A 80 -17.95 23.49 -11.03
C MET A 80 -18.52 22.07 -11.05
N LEU A 81 -19.37 21.73 -12.03
CA LEU A 81 -19.94 20.38 -12.16
C LEU A 81 -18.85 19.31 -12.37
N TRP A 82 -17.87 19.58 -13.24
CA TRP A 82 -16.73 18.68 -13.42
C TRP A 82 -15.91 18.51 -12.12
N GLY A 83 -15.73 19.60 -11.37
CA GLY A 83 -15.09 19.55 -10.04
C GLY A 83 -15.87 18.70 -9.04
N VAL A 84 -17.20 18.88 -8.94
CA VAL A 84 -18.06 18.07 -8.06
C VAL A 84 -18.00 16.60 -8.43
N VAL A 85 -18.07 16.27 -9.71
CA VAL A 85 -18.00 14.88 -10.19
C VAL A 85 -16.64 14.26 -9.83
N ALA A 86 -15.54 14.98 -10.01
CA ALA A 86 -14.21 14.50 -9.65
C ALA A 86 -14.11 14.21 -8.14
N ILE A 87 -14.58 15.13 -7.29
CA ILE A 87 -14.59 14.94 -5.83
C ILE A 87 -15.50 13.76 -5.45
N PHE A 88 -16.68 13.65 -6.07
CA PHE A 88 -17.63 12.57 -5.81
C PHE A 88 -17.00 11.20 -6.06
N VAL A 89 -16.32 11.02 -7.20
CA VAL A 89 -15.63 9.75 -7.53
C VAL A 89 -14.54 9.43 -6.50
N MET A 90 -13.72 10.42 -6.13
CA MET A 90 -12.65 10.24 -5.14
C MET A 90 -13.18 9.79 -3.76
N VAL A 91 -14.26 10.42 -3.28
CA VAL A 91 -14.88 10.08 -2.00
C VAL A 91 -15.63 8.74 -2.09
N SER A 92 -16.30 8.47 -3.20
CA SER A 92 -17.04 7.22 -3.44
C SER A 92 -16.15 5.99 -3.36
N ILE A 93 -14.95 6.04 -3.95
CA ILE A 93 -13.99 4.93 -3.88
C ILE A 93 -13.63 4.61 -2.41
N TRP A 94 -13.32 5.63 -1.59
CA TRP A 94 -13.01 5.44 -0.16
C TRP A 94 -14.21 4.91 0.64
N GLY A 95 -15.42 5.39 0.33
CA GLY A 95 -16.66 4.91 0.93
C GLY A 95 -16.89 3.42 0.66
N ILE A 96 -16.73 3.01 -0.60
CA ILE A 96 -16.85 1.62 -1.02
C ILE A 96 -15.77 0.76 -0.35
N ILE A 97 -14.51 1.20 -0.32
CA ILE A 97 -13.42 0.48 0.36
C ILE A 97 -13.77 0.21 1.83
N ARG A 98 -14.27 1.22 2.55
CA ARG A 98 -14.67 1.07 3.96
C ARG A 98 -15.87 0.16 4.13
N LEU A 99 -16.85 0.23 3.23
CA LEU A 99 -18.01 -0.65 3.23
C LEU A 99 -17.56 -2.12 3.08
N LEU A 100 -16.66 -2.39 2.14
CA LEU A 100 -16.08 -3.72 1.91
C LEU A 100 -15.27 -4.18 3.13
N GLN A 101 -14.43 -3.32 3.70
CA GLN A 101 -13.66 -3.64 4.91
C GLN A 101 -14.58 -4.04 6.08
N SER A 102 -15.67 -3.30 6.29
CA SER A 102 -16.67 -3.61 7.31
C SER A 102 -17.37 -4.94 7.03
N THR A 103 -17.79 -5.17 5.78
CA THR A 103 -18.50 -6.38 5.35
C THR A 103 -17.65 -7.63 5.54
N PHE A 104 -16.37 -7.57 5.17
CA PHE A 104 -15.44 -8.69 5.26
C PHE A 104 -14.64 -8.71 6.58
N ARG A 105 -14.94 -7.80 7.53
CA ARG A 105 -14.25 -7.65 8.82
C ARG A 105 -12.72 -7.50 8.69
N VAL A 106 -12.27 -6.88 7.61
CA VAL A 106 -10.85 -6.62 7.37
C VAL A 106 -10.43 -5.41 8.19
N THR A 107 -9.64 -5.64 9.23
CA THR A 107 -9.26 -4.60 10.21
C THR A 107 -7.86 -4.02 9.96
N SER A 108 -7.06 -4.66 9.10
CA SER A 108 -5.67 -4.25 8.85
C SER A 108 -5.40 -4.21 7.35
N THR A 109 -4.89 -3.07 6.89
CA THR A 109 -4.27 -2.89 5.57
C THR A 109 -2.77 -3.15 5.60
N ASP A 110 -2.21 -3.45 6.78
CA ASP A 110 -0.79 -3.77 6.94
C ASP A 110 -0.48 -5.17 6.40
N PRO A 111 0.59 -5.34 5.62
CA PRO A 111 1.11 -6.65 5.28
C PRO A 111 1.42 -7.44 6.55
N VAL A 112 0.84 -8.63 6.70
CA VAL A 112 1.18 -9.55 7.79
C VAL A 112 2.58 -10.11 7.52
N VAL A 113 3.60 -9.35 7.90
CA VAL A 113 4.98 -9.84 7.94
C VAL A 113 5.11 -10.72 9.17
N PRO A 114 5.39 -12.03 9.05
CA PRO A 114 5.61 -12.88 10.20
C PRO A 114 6.77 -12.33 11.02
N LYS A 115 6.51 -11.92 12.27
CA LYS A 115 7.57 -11.58 13.21
C LYS A 115 8.36 -12.86 13.45
N GLY A 116 9.64 -12.87 13.08
CA GLY A 116 10.53 -14.02 13.33
C GLY A 116 10.52 -14.43 14.80
N ILE A 117 10.81 -15.71 15.07
CA ILE A 117 10.81 -16.29 16.42
C ILE A 117 11.70 -15.45 17.33
N GLN A 118 11.09 -14.69 18.23
CA GLN A 118 11.78 -14.00 19.32
C GLN A 118 12.14 -15.08 20.34
N VAL A 119 13.35 -15.64 20.26
CA VAL A 119 13.87 -16.49 21.33
C VAL A 119 14.04 -15.58 22.54
N THR A 120 13.05 -15.56 23.44
CA THR A 120 13.20 -14.94 24.75
C THR A 120 14.23 -15.81 25.48
N THR A 121 15.50 -15.43 25.39
CA THR A 121 16.52 -16.01 26.25
C THR A 121 16.21 -15.45 27.64
N GLY A 122 15.43 -16.22 28.40
CA GLY A 122 15.21 -15.97 29.82
C GLY A 122 16.57 -15.93 30.49
N VAL A 123 17.02 -14.72 30.81
CA VAL A 123 18.16 -14.49 31.69
C VAL A 123 17.69 -14.96 33.06
N PHE A 124 18.33 -16.01 33.56
CA PHE A 124 18.32 -16.35 34.99
C PHE A 124 18.96 -15.22 35.79
#